data_AF-A0A8S3S6M4-F1
#
_entry.id   AF-A0A8S3S6M4-F1
#
_cell.length_a   1.000
_cell.length_b   1.000
_cell.length_c   1.000
_cell.angle_alpha   90.00
_cell.angle_beta   90.00
_cell.angle_gamma   90.00
#
_symmetry.space_group_name_H-M   'P 1'
#
loop_
_entity.id
_entity.type
_entity.pdbx_description
1 polymer ?
#
loop_
_entity_poly.entity_id
_entity_poly.type
_entity_poly.pdbx_seq_one_letter_code
_entity_poly.pdbx_strand_id
1 'polypeptide(L)'
;MKKTIKRPKACALDIIAIKEPQHRLYGDVTSNWFLNRNLRADEWSMINNVRTNGYVNFDIPLIYKLVRNLNLVPSPTNGWDFHTPPAANEILPGDDIERIRRTRNEILHRGNAQVPDPNLTDYFTTFKDIATRLEVYLGKPKGEFVQKFQNLETCCMDEDTAKTYLDRLALLRERDTNLSEAVANMRKDLDTIMYKGKNTYISSIFNNAINFD
;
A
#
# COMPACT_ATOMS: atom_id res chain seq x y z
N MET A 1 -20.71 12.15 2.73
CA MET A 1 -20.60 10.71 2.40
C MET A 1 -19.47 10.10 3.21
N LYS A 2 -19.76 9.12 4.07
CA LYS A 2 -18.75 8.39 4.86
C LYS A 2 -18.11 7.35 3.94
N LYS A 3 -16.84 7.55 3.55
CA LYS A 3 -16.08 6.55 2.80
C LYS A 3 -15.46 5.56 3.79
N THR A 4 -15.87 4.30 3.69
CA THR A 4 -15.30 3.19 4.44
C THR A 4 -13.95 2.85 3.81
N ILE A 5 -12.86 2.89 4.59
CA ILE A 5 -11.55 2.39 4.16
C ILE A 5 -11.71 0.87 3.97
N LYS A 6 -11.90 0.42 2.72
CA LYS A 6 -11.88 -1.01 2.38
C LYS A 6 -10.46 -1.48 2.65
N ARG A 7 -10.29 -2.45 3.58
CA ARG A 7 -8.98 -3.06 3.85
C ARG A 7 -8.42 -3.62 2.54
N PRO A 8 -7.12 -3.44 2.25
CA PRO A 8 -6.49 -3.98 1.06
C PRO A 8 -6.50 -5.52 1.14
N LYS A 9 -7.57 -6.15 0.64
CA LYS A 9 -7.72 -7.60 0.64
C LYS A 9 -6.71 -8.30 -0.29
N ALA A 10 -6.14 -7.58 -1.26
CA ALA A 10 -5.21 -8.14 -2.24
C ALA A 10 -3.74 -8.10 -1.81
N CYS A 11 -3.32 -7.11 -1.00
CA CYS A 11 -1.89 -6.81 -0.78
C CYS A 11 -1.36 -7.27 0.59
N ALA A 12 -2.20 -7.75 1.52
CA ALA A 12 -1.82 -8.02 2.92
C ALA A 12 -2.03 -9.47 3.40
N LEU A 13 -1.94 -10.45 2.50
CA LEU A 13 -1.96 -11.86 2.88
C LEU A 13 -0.55 -12.33 3.26
N ASP A 14 -0.48 -12.93 4.44
CA ASP A 14 0.63 -13.72 4.98
C ASP A 14 1.91 -12.97 5.32
N ILE A 15 1.99 -12.45 6.55
CA ILE A 15 3.20 -12.51 7.39
C ILE A 15 2.70 -12.69 8.81
N ILE A 16 2.90 -13.88 9.38
CA ILE A 16 3.39 -14.13 10.74
C ILE A 16 3.57 -15.65 10.82
N ALA A 17 4.82 -16.10 10.82
CA ALA A 17 5.15 -17.45 11.22
C ALA A 17 5.21 -17.47 12.75
N ILE A 18 4.13 -17.87 13.41
CA ILE A 18 4.20 -18.26 14.81
C ILE A 18 5.09 -19.52 14.86
N LYS A 19 6.18 -19.44 15.65
CA LYS A 19 7.12 -20.55 15.82
C LYS A 19 6.53 -21.73 16.58
N GLU A 20 5.45 -21.51 17.32
CA GLU A 20 4.73 -22.61 17.96
C GLU A 20 4.06 -23.50 16.93
N PRO A 21 4.19 -24.83 17.02
CA PRO A 21 3.37 -25.73 16.24
C PRO A 21 1.89 -25.55 16.60
N GLN A 22 1.02 -25.55 15.59
CA GLN A 22 -0.44 -25.40 15.77
C GLN A 22 -1.03 -26.37 16.80
N HIS A 23 -0.49 -27.59 16.90
CA HIS A 23 -0.95 -28.60 17.85
C HIS A 23 -0.55 -28.33 19.31
N ARG A 24 0.47 -27.49 19.57
CA ARG A 24 0.93 -27.15 20.92
C ARG A 24 0.29 -25.89 21.48
N LEU A 25 -0.03 -24.93 20.60
CA LEU A 25 -0.52 -23.61 21.01
C LEU A 25 -1.64 -23.65 22.05
N TYR A 26 -2.64 -24.52 21.87
CA TYR A 26 -3.75 -24.64 22.83
C TYR A 26 -3.24 -25.01 24.24
N GLY A 27 -2.33 -25.98 24.32
CA GLY A 27 -1.72 -26.41 25.58
C GLY A 27 -0.89 -25.30 26.22
N ASP A 28 -0.11 -24.57 25.41
CA ASP A 28 0.75 -23.49 25.91
C ASP A 28 -0.06 -22.30 26.40
N VAL A 29 -1.12 -21.93 25.67
CA VAL A 29 -2.06 -20.86 26.07
C VAL A 29 -2.80 -21.22 27.35
N THR A 30 -3.28 -22.47 27.49
CA THR A 30 -4.00 -22.91 28.69
C THR A 30 -3.09 -23.04 29.91
N SER A 31 -1.83 -23.44 29.70
CA SER A 31 -0.81 -23.54 30.75
C SER A 31 -0.29 -22.18 31.19
N ASN A 32 -0.36 -21.16 30.34
CA ASN A 32 0.02 -19.78 30.68
C ASN A 32 -1.13 -19.08 31.43
N TRP A 33 -0.95 -18.84 32.74
CA TRP A 33 -2.00 -18.26 33.59
C TRP A 33 -2.51 -16.89 33.10
N PHE A 34 -1.63 -16.06 32.53
CA PHE A 34 -1.99 -14.73 32.06
C PHE A 34 -2.85 -14.82 30.80
N LEU A 35 -2.40 -15.58 29.80
CA LEU A 35 -3.15 -15.77 28.56
C LEU A 35 -4.50 -16.45 28.83
N ASN A 36 -4.50 -17.51 29.65
CA ASN A 36 -5.72 -18.24 29.98
C ASN A 36 -6.82 -17.32 30.57
N ARG A 37 -6.42 -16.28 31.33
CA ARG A 37 -7.36 -15.34 31.96
C ARG A 37 -7.69 -14.10 31.14
N ASN A 38 -6.80 -13.67 30.24
CA ASN A 38 -6.90 -12.35 29.59
C ASN A 38 -7.20 -12.40 28.09
N LEU A 39 -7.37 -13.59 27.51
CA LEU A 39 -7.90 -13.72 26.17
C LEU A 39 -9.42 -13.49 26.15
N ARG A 40 -9.86 -12.73 25.14
CA ARG A 40 -11.28 -12.47 24.87
C ARG A 40 -11.95 -13.72 24.30
N ALA A 41 -13.28 -13.77 24.31
CA ALA A 41 -14.04 -14.93 23.82
C ALA A 41 -13.80 -15.21 22.32
N ASP A 42 -13.66 -14.17 21.50
CA ASP A 42 -13.30 -14.27 20.08
C ASP A 42 -11.87 -14.79 19.87
N GLU A 43 -10.91 -14.31 20.67
CA GLU A 43 -9.53 -14.82 20.67
C GLU A 43 -9.49 -16.31 21.05
N TRP A 44 -10.23 -16.72 22.08
CA TRP A 44 -10.37 -18.12 22.46
C TRP A 44 -10.93 -18.99 21.33
N SER A 45 -11.93 -18.49 20.59
CA SER A 45 -12.45 -19.18 19.42
C SER A 45 -11.35 -19.39 18.36
N MET A 46 -10.47 -18.41 18.15
CA MET A 46 -9.33 -18.56 17.24
C MET A 46 -8.33 -19.61 17.73
N ILE A 47 -7.99 -19.60 19.03
CA ILE A 47 -7.09 -20.60 19.64
C ILE A 47 -7.66 -22.01 19.51
N ASN A 48 -8.96 -22.19 19.76
CA ASN A 48 -9.63 -23.50 19.65
C ASN A 48 -9.59 -24.06 18.22
N ASN A 49 -9.66 -23.18 17.22
CA ASN A 49 -9.72 -23.56 15.81
C ASN A 49 -8.35 -23.54 15.10
N VAL A 50 -7.25 -23.25 15.82
CA VAL A 50 -5.91 -23.09 15.21
C VAL A 50 -5.42 -24.36 14.50
N ARG A 51 -5.83 -25.54 14.97
CA ARG A 51 -5.47 -26.82 14.32
C ARG A 51 -6.12 -27.01 12.96
N THR A 52 -7.27 -26.39 12.73
CA THR A 52 -8.04 -26.49 11.48
C THR A 52 -7.73 -25.32 10.55
N ASN A 53 -7.71 -24.10 11.10
CA ASN A 53 -7.61 -22.86 10.32
C ASN A 53 -6.20 -22.26 10.30
N GLY A 54 -5.24 -22.87 11.01
CA GLY A 54 -3.93 -22.28 11.24
C GLY A 54 -4.03 -20.91 11.90
N TYR A 55 -3.09 -20.03 11.54
CA TYR A 55 -2.98 -18.67 12.09
C TYR A 55 -3.72 -17.61 11.28
N VAL A 56 -4.42 -18.00 10.20
CA VAL A 56 -5.00 -17.08 9.21
C VAL A 56 -5.99 -16.09 9.83
N ASN A 57 -6.68 -16.50 10.89
CA ASN A 57 -7.70 -15.67 11.55
C ASN A 57 -7.15 -14.82 12.70
N PHE A 58 -5.85 -14.91 13.02
CA PHE A 58 -5.31 -14.22 14.17
C PHE A 58 -5.15 -12.73 13.85
N ASP A 59 -5.69 -11.87 14.70
CA ASP A 59 -5.47 -10.44 14.59
C ASP A 59 -4.08 -10.03 15.16
N ILE A 60 -3.57 -8.87 14.73
CA ILE A 60 -2.26 -8.37 15.17
C ILE A 60 -2.16 -8.27 16.72
N PRO A 61 -3.17 -7.76 17.45
CA PRO A 61 -3.16 -7.75 18.90
C PRO A 61 -3.01 -9.13 19.54
N LEU A 62 -3.74 -10.14 19.06
CA LEU A 62 -3.63 -11.52 19.54
C LEU A 62 -2.23 -12.06 19.31
N ILE A 63 -1.68 -11.87 18.11
CA ILE A 63 -0.32 -12.32 17.78
C ILE A 63 0.70 -11.69 18.73
N TYR A 64 0.61 -10.39 18.97
CA TYR A 64 1.51 -9.70 19.91
C TYR A 64 1.39 -10.30 21.34
N LYS A 65 0.16 -10.53 21.83
CA LYS A 65 -0.05 -11.17 23.15
C LYS A 65 0.63 -12.53 23.22
N LEU A 66 0.50 -13.36 22.18
CA LEU A 66 1.09 -14.71 22.16
C LEU A 66 2.61 -14.65 22.12
N VAL A 67 3.19 -13.85 21.22
CA VAL A 67 4.65 -13.70 21.06
C VAL A 67 5.32 -13.32 22.38
N ARG A 68 4.74 -12.34 23.09
CA ARG A 68 5.25 -11.88 24.38
C ARG A 68 5.10 -12.91 25.49
N ASN A 69 3.88 -13.43 25.68
CA ASN A 69 3.58 -14.21 26.88
C ASN A 69 4.04 -15.67 26.78
N LEU A 70 4.23 -16.18 25.56
CA LEU A 70 4.84 -17.49 25.32
C LEU A 70 6.36 -17.39 25.08
N ASN A 71 6.95 -16.20 25.17
CA ASN A 71 8.38 -15.95 24.96
C ASN A 71 8.90 -16.49 23.61
N LEU A 72 8.13 -16.27 22.53
CA LEU A 72 8.46 -16.79 21.19
C LEU A 72 9.64 -16.06 20.53
N VAL A 73 10.02 -14.92 21.11
CA VAL A 73 11.19 -14.12 20.76
C VAL A 73 11.90 -13.68 22.05
N PRO A 74 13.20 -13.33 21.99
CA PRO A 74 13.87 -12.69 23.11
C PRO A 74 13.11 -11.45 23.55
N SER A 75 13.08 -11.18 24.87
CA SER A 75 12.54 -9.92 25.38
C SER A 75 13.24 -8.73 24.71
N PRO A 76 12.53 -7.64 24.43
CA PRO A 76 13.13 -6.38 24.01
C PRO A 76 14.20 -5.93 25.00
N THR A 77 15.16 -5.15 24.53
CA THR A 77 16.30 -4.61 25.28
C THR A 77 15.84 -3.87 26.54
N ASN A 78 14.80 -3.05 26.40
CA ASN A 78 14.21 -2.28 27.50
C ASN A 78 13.02 -2.99 28.18
N GLY A 79 12.73 -4.22 27.78
CA GLY A 79 11.54 -4.97 28.19
C GLY A 79 10.27 -4.57 27.44
N TRP A 80 9.23 -5.36 27.62
CA TRP A 80 7.93 -5.13 27.03
C TRP A 80 7.19 -3.95 27.68
N ASP A 81 6.44 -3.17 26.90
CA ASP A 81 5.69 -1.98 27.35
C ASP A 81 6.52 -0.90 28.06
N PHE A 82 7.83 -0.85 27.84
CA PHE A 82 8.66 0.20 28.42
C PHE A 82 8.20 1.59 27.94
N HIS A 83 8.40 2.65 28.73
CA HIS A 83 7.86 3.96 28.36
C HIS A 83 8.54 4.56 27.12
N THR A 84 9.83 4.29 26.91
CA THR A 84 10.55 4.66 25.68
C THR A 84 10.52 3.53 24.63
N PRO A 85 10.40 3.85 23.33
CA PRO A 85 10.57 2.88 22.27
C PRO A 85 12.03 2.38 22.20
N PRO A 86 12.27 1.17 21.66
CA PRO A 86 13.62 0.69 21.44
C PRO A 86 14.43 1.64 20.53
N ALA A 87 15.64 2.00 20.95
CA ALA A 87 16.54 2.88 20.21
C ALA A 87 16.97 2.24 18.89
N ALA A 88 17.29 3.01 17.84
CA ALA A 88 17.49 2.47 16.48
C ALA A 88 18.59 1.37 16.37
N ASN A 89 19.57 1.37 17.27
CA ASN A 89 20.63 0.38 17.36
C ASN A 89 20.24 -0.90 18.13
N GLU A 90 19.10 -0.93 18.81
CA GLU A 90 18.58 -2.10 19.54
C GLU A 90 17.84 -3.03 18.57
N ILE A 91 18.52 -4.03 18.04
CA ILE A 91 18.05 -4.81 16.87
C ILE A 91 17.62 -6.25 17.21
N LEU A 92 17.22 -6.52 18.46
CA LEU A 92 16.68 -7.84 18.80
C LEU A 92 15.30 -8.03 18.16
N PRO A 93 14.88 -9.27 17.87
CA PRO A 93 13.54 -9.54 17.38
C PRO A 93 12.44 -8.99 18.31
N GLY A 94 12.66 -9.01 19.63
CA GLY A 94 11.75 -8.36 20.59
C GLY A 94 11.64 -6.85 20.39
N ASP A 95 12.76 -6.17 20.16
CA ASP A 95 12.78 -4.72 19.88
C ASP A 95 12.00 -4.39 18.61
N ASP A 96 12.17 -5.20 17.57
CA ASP A 96 11.46 -5.05 16.30
C ASP A 96 9.95 -5.25 16.45
N ILE A 97 9.52 -6.25 17.23
CA ILE A 97 8.10 -6.46 17.53
C ILE A 97 7.52 -5.28 18.33
N GLU A 98 8.27 -4.71 19.29
CA GLU A 98 7.86 -3.53 20.04
C GLU A 98 7.73 -2.29 19.15
N ARG A 99 8.66 -2.08 18.21
CA ARG A 99 8.56 -1.00 17.22
C ARG A 99 7.30 -1.14 16.38
N ILE A 100 7.04 -2.35 15.84
CA ILE A 100 5.83 -2.61 15.05
C ILE A 100 4.56 -2.28 15.85
N ARG A 101 4.48 -2.75 17.11
CA ARG A 101 3.32 -2.47 17.96
C ARG A 101 3.10 -0.97 18.16
N ARG A 102 4.16 -0.23 18.50
CA ARG A 102 4.06 1.22 18.76
C ARG A 102 3.65 1.99 17.54
N THR A 103 4.32 1.78 16.41
CA THR A 103 3.96 2.41 15.15
C THR A 103 2.52 2.12 14.76
N ARG A 104 2.07 0.86 14.88
CA ARG A 104 0.67 0.49 14.64
C ARG A 104 -0.30 1.23 15.57
N ASN A 105 0.01 1.35 16.85
CA ASN A 105 -0.83 2.06 17.81
C ASN A 105 -0.86 3.56 17.52
N GLU A 106 0.28 4.17 17.24
CA GLU A 106 0.36 5.56 16.81
C GLU A 106 -0.50 5.83 15.58
N ILE A 107 -0.42 4.97 14.56
CA ILE A 107 -1.21 5.12 13.34
C ILE A 107 -2.71 4.94 13.60
N LEU A 108 -3.11 3.93 14.37
CA LEU A 108 -4.54 3.65 14.62
C LEU A 108 -5.22 4.64 15.55
N HIS A 109 -4.47 5.26 16.45
CA HIS A 109 -4.99 6.27 17.38
C HIS A 109 -4.93 7.70 16.82
N ARG A 110 -4.41 7.90 15.60
CA ARG A 110 -4.55 9.19 14.91
C ARG A 110 -6.03 9.43 14.62
N GLY A 111 -6.52 10.62 14.99
CA GLY A 111 -7.89 11.06 14.74
C GLY A 111 -8.23 11.25 13.25
N ASN A 112 -7.24 11.16 12.37
CA ASN A 112 -7.40 11.16 10.92
C ASN A 112 -6.45 10.14 10.28
N ALA A 113 -6.82 9.64 9.10
CA ALA A 113 -6.03 8.66 8.35
C ALA A 113 -4.89 9.32 7.53
N GLN A 114 -4.54 10.58 7.83
CA GLN A 114 -3.54 11.33 7.07
C GLN A 114 -2.17 11.19 7.75
N VAL A 115 -1.20 10.70 6.98
CA VAL A 115 0.21 10.66 7.37
C VAL A 115 0.97 11.50 6.34
N PRO A 116 1.74 12.52 6.76
CA PRO A 116 2.59 13.26 5.84
C PRO A 116 3.57 12.32 5.12
N ASP A 117 3.84 12.57 3.83
CA ASP A 117 4.69 11.72 2.99
C ASP A 117 6.09 11.43 3.57
N PRO A 118 6.80 12.38 4.21
CA PRO A 118 8.09 12.10 4.84
C PRO A 118 7.97 11.04 5.95
N ASN A 119 6.94 11.15 6.79
CA ASN A 119 6.71 10.21 7.87
C ASN A 119 6.32 8.82 7.33
N LEU A 120 5.59 8.77 6.20
CA LEU A 120 5.26 7.51 5.54
C LEU A 120 6.50 6.81 5.01
N THR A 121 7.41 7.57 4.38
CA THR A 121 8.69 7.06 3.87
C THR A 121 9.57 6.49 5.00
N ASP A 122 9.63 7.18 6.14
CA ASP A 122 10.37 6.72 7.31
C ASP A 122 9.79 5.42 7.89
N TYR A 123 8.47 5.28 7.94
CA TYR A 123 7.81 4.05 8.37
C TYR A 123 8.13 2.88 7.43
N PHE A 124 8.02 3.06 6.12
CA PHE A 124 8.36 2.01 5.15
C PHE A 124 9.83 1.61 5.24
N THR A 125 10.75 2.57 5.39
CA THR A 125 12.17 2.29 5.56
C THR A 125 12.42 1.45 6.82
N THR A 126 11.87 1.89 7.96
CA THR A 126 11.98 1.17 9.23
C THR A 126 11.42 -0.24 9.13
N PHE A 127 10.26 -0.43 8.50
CA PHE A 127 9.65 -1.74 8.36
C PHE A 127 10.39 -2.67 7.39
N LYS A 128 11.01 -2.13 6.32
CA LYS A 128 11.88 -2.91 5.43
C LYS A 128 13.13 -3.40 6.17
N ASP A 129 13.71 -2.59 7.04
CA ASP A 129 14.84 -2.98 7.86
C ASP A 129 14.46 -4.08 8.87
N ILE A 130 13.32 -3.92 9.54
CA ILE A 130 12.76 -4.94 10.44
C ILE A 130 12.48 -6.23 9.68
N ALA A 131 11.85 -6.16 8.51
CA ALA A 131 11.54 -7.32 7.68
C ALA A 131 12.81 -8.11 7.34
N THR A 132 13.87 -7.42 6.93
CA THR A 132 15.18 -8.03 6.65
C THR A 132 15.74 -8.77 7.86
N ARG A 133 15.68 -8.17 9.05
CA ARG A 133 16.17 -8.82 10.28
C ARG A 133 15.31 -10.02 10.68
N LEU A 134 13.99 -9.93 10.54
CA LEU A 134 13.08 -11.03 10.85
C LEU A 134 13.24 -12.20 9.86
N GLU A 135 13.51 -11.93 8.58
CA GLU A 135 13.83 -12.98 7.61
C GLU A 135 15.03 -13.82 8.06
N VAL A 136 16.11 -13.15 8.47
CA VAL A 136 17.31 -13.81 9.01
C VAL A 136 16.98 -14.60 10.27
N TYR A 137 16.26 -14.00 11.22
CA TYR A 137 15.90 -14.65 12.49
C TYR A 137 14.98 -15.87 12.32
N LEU A 138 14.13 -15.86 11.30
CA LEU A 138 13.19 -16.94 11.00
C LEU A 138 13.75 -17.97 10.00
N GLY A 139 14.96 -17.75 9.47
CA GLY A 139 15.53 -18.60 8.42
C GLY A 139 14.70 -18.57 7.13
N LYS A 140 14.07 -17.42 6.81
CA LYS A 140 13.29 -17.23 5.60
C LYS A 140 14.17 -16.79 4.43
N PRO A 141 13.75 -17.04 3.18
CA PRO A 141 14.43 -16.51 2.01
C PRO A 141 14.59 -14.99 2.11
N LYS A 142 15.81 -14.52 1.81
CA LYS A 142 16.13 -13.09 1.78
C LYS A 142 15.22 -12.38 0.77
N GLY A 143 14.58 -11.31 1.22
CA GLY A 143 13.74 -10.44 0.41
C GLY A 143 12.26 -10.85 0.35
N GLU A 144 11.84 -11.98 0.91
CA GLU A 144 10.44 -12.42 0.86
C GLU A 144 9.48 -11.42 1.55
N PHE A 145 9.82 -10.98 2.75
CA PHE A 145 9.04 -10.01 3.52
C PHE A 145 9.29 -8.59 3.01
N VAL A 146 10.53 -8.26 2.64
CA VAL A 146 10.85 -6.94 2.08
C VAL A 146 10.04 -6.67 0.81
N GLN A 147 9.94 -7.66 -0.09
CA GLN A 147 9.16 -7.53 -1.32
C GLN A 147 7.67 -7.32 -1.03
N LYS A 148 7.11 -7.97 -0.01
CA LYS A 148 5.73 -7.71 0.43
C LYS A 148 5.54 -6.27 0.89
N PHE A 149 6.50 -5.69 1.63
CA PHE A 149 6.45 -4.27 2.00
C PHE A 149 6.59 -3.33 0.81
N GLN A 150 7.46 -3.63 -0.15
CA GLN A 150 7.59 -2.85 -1.39
C GLN A 150 6.30 -2.89 -2.23
N ASN A 151 5.65 -4.04 -2.28
CA ASN A 151 4.34 -4.17 -2.92
C ASN A 151 3.29 -3.32 -2.19
N LEU A 152 3.29 -3.29 -0.85
CA LEU A 152 2.39 -2.42 -0.08
C LEU A 152 2.69 -0.93 -0.28
N GLU A 153 3.96 -0.56 -0.45
CA GLU A 153 4.40 0.82 -0.70
C GLU A 153 3.91 1.34 -2.06
N THR A 154 3.77 0.45 -3.05
CA THR A 154 3.39 0.78 -4.43
C THR A 154 1.95 0.39 -4.78
N CYS A 155 1.28 -0.43 -3.95
CA CYS A 155 -0.09 -0.90 -4.15
C CYS A 155 -1.09 0.24 -3.94
N CYS A 156 -2.07 0.35 -4.84
CA CYS A 156 -3.15 1.32 -4.68
C CYS A 156 -4.10 0.87 -3.56
N MET A 157 -4.22 1.69 -2.52
CA MET A 157 -5.11 1.43 -1.38
C MET A 157 -6.60 1.61 -1.69
N ASP A 158 -6.95 2.33 -2.77
CA ASP A 158 -8.32 2.60 -3.20
C ASP A 158 -8.46 2.33 -4.71
N GLU A 159 -8.63 1.05 -5.04
CA GLU A 159 -8.77 0.56 -6.42
C GLU A 159 -9.94 1.24 -7.17
N ASP A 160 -11.05 1.52 -6.46
CA ASP A 160 -12.23 2.19 -7.04
C ASP A 160 -11.86 3.64 -7.47
N THR A 161 -11.15 4.36 -6.60
CA THR A 161 -10.66 5.72 -6.91
C THR A 161 -9.58 5.69 -7.99
N ALA A 162 -8.65 4.74 -7.96
CA ALA A 162 -7.64 4.59 -9.02
C ALA A 162 -8.27 4.31 -10.37
N LYS A 163 -9.24 3.40 -10.44
CA LYS A 163 -9.99 3.13 -11.66
C LYS A 163 -10.68 4.39 -12.19
N THR A 164 -11.31 5.16 -11.31
CA THR A 164 -11.93 6.44 -11.69
C THR A 164 -10.92 7.42 -12.31
N TYR A 165 -9.70 7.51 -11.77
CA TYR A 165 -8.65 8.35 -12.34
C TYR A 165 -8.13 7.80 -13.67
N LEU A 166 -7.95 6.49 -13.81
CA LEU A 166 -7.52 5.84 -15.05
C LEU A 166 -8.55 6.06 -16.17
N ASP A 167 -9.85 5.93 -15.88
CA ASP A 167 -10.92 6.19 -16.85
C ASP A 167 -10.91 7.66 -17.31
N ARG A 168 -10.69 8.59 -16.38
CA ARG A 168 -10.56 10.02 -16.71
C ARG A 168 -9.33 10.32 -17.58
N LEU A 169 -8.20 9.66 -17.31
CA LEU A 169 -6.98 9.79 -18.11
C LEU A 169 -7.18 9.23 -19.54
N ALA A 170 -7.90 8.11 -19.68
CA ALA A 170 -8.25 7.55 -20.98
C ALA A 170 -9.15 8.52 -21.79
N LEU A 171 -10.18 9.09 -21.16
CA LEU A 171 -11.04 10.10 -21.78
C LEU A 171 -10.30 11.38 -22.17
N LEU A 172 -9.33 11.81 -21.37
CA LEU A 172 -8.46 12.94 -21.71
C LEU A 172 -7.62 12.63 -22.93
N ARG A 173 -6.98 11.46 -22.97
CA ARG A 173 -6.16 11.01 -24.10
C ARG A 173 -6.96 10.95 -25.41
N GLU A 174 -8.19 10.44 -25.35
CA GLU A 174 -9.08 10.39 -26.52
C GLU A 174 -9.43 11.81 -27.00
N ARG A 175 -9.80 12.71 -26.08
CA ARG A 175 -10.09 14.10 -26.43
C ARG A 175 -8.89 14.83 -27.03
N ASP A 176 -7.69 14.62 -26.49
CA ASP A 176 -6.46 15.22 -27.02
C ASP A 176 -6.13 14.71 -28.43
N THR A 177 -6.40 13.42 -28.69
CA THR A 177 -6.25 12.82 -30.03
C THR A 177 -7.23 13.45 -31.01
N ASN A 178 -8.52 13.51 -30.64
CA ASN A 178 -9.57 14.12 -31.47
C ASN A 178 -9.30 15.61 -31.75
N LEU A 179 -8.83 16.35 -30.74
CA LEU A 179 -8.46 17.75 -30.89
C LEU A 179 -7.27 17.92 -31.86
N SER A 180 -6.26 17.06 -31.73
CA SER A 180 -5.08 17.09 -32.60
C SER A 180 -5.45 16.83 -34.06
N GLU A 181 -6.36 15.87 -34.31
CA GLU A 181 -6.88 15.60 -35.65
C GLU A 181 -7.71 16.77 -36.20
N ALA A 182 -8.59 17.36 -35.39
CA ALA A 182 -9.38 18.52 -35.79
C ALA A 182 -8.49 19.72 -36.16
N VAL A 183 -7.45 19.99 -35.37
CA VAL A 183 -6.46 21.04 -35.66
C VAL A 183 -5.69 20.75 -36.94
N ALA A 184 -5.30 19.48 -37.17
CA ALA A 184 -4.62 19.08 -38.40
C ALA A 184 -5.51 19.27 -39.64
N ASN A 185 -6.81 18.97 -39.55
CA ASN A 185 -7.77 19.16 -40.63
C ASN A 185 -8.02 20.65 -40.91
N MET A 186 -8.26 21.46 -39.87
CA MET A 186 -8.41 22.92 -40.04
C MET A 186 -7.18 23.54 -40.71
N ARG A 187 -5.97 23.07 -40.38
CA ARG A 187 -4.74 23.52 -41.04
C ARG A 187 -4.75 23.21 -42.55
N LYS A 188 -5.16 22.01 -42.95
CA LYS A 188 -5.28 21.62 -44.38
C LYS A 188 -6.34 22.46 -45.12
N ASP A 189 -7.46 22.73 -44.48
CA ASP A 189 -8.53 23.56 -45.06
C ASP A 189 -8.03 24.99 -45.27
N LEU A 190 -7.30 25.54 -44.29
CA LEU A 190 -6.70 26.87 -44.39
C LEU A 190 -5.68 26.95 -45.54
N ASP A 191 -4.79 25.96 -45.66
CA ASP A 191 -3.82 25.88 -46.76
C ASP A 191 -4.53 25.83 -48.12
N THR A 192 -5.63 25.09 -48.22
CA THR A 192 -6.45 24.98 -49.43
C THR A 192 -7.13 26.30 -49.80
N ILE A 193 -7.71 27.00 -48.81
CA ILE A 193 -8.34 28.31 -49.02
C ILE A 193 -7.31 29.35 -49.47
N MET A 194 -6.14 29.37 -48.82
CA MET A 194 -5.04 30.27 -49.18
C MET A 194 -4.56 30.04 -50.61
N TYR A 195 -4.47 28.79 -51.06
CA TYR A 195 -4.12 28.46 -52.44
C TYR A 195 -5.17 28.94 -53.44
N LYS A 196 -6.46 28.65 -53.18
CA LYS A 196 -7.56 29.09 -54.04
C LYS A 196 -7.65 30.62 -54.14
N GLY A 197 -7.53 31.33 -53.00
CA GLY A 197 -7.57 32.79 -52.97
C GLY A 197 -6.48 33.45 -53.81
N LYS A 198 -5.24 32.93 -53.76
CA LYS A 198 -4.15 33.40 -54.62
C LYS A 198 -4.47 33.22 -56.11
N ASN A 199 -4.97 32.05 -56.51
CA ASN A 199 -5.34 31.81 -57.91
C ASN A 199 -6.46 32.75 -58.38
N THR A 200 -7.52 32.95 -57.59
CA THR A 200 -8.62 33.85 -57.95
C THR A 200 -8.15 35.30 -58.10
N TYR A 201 -7.26 35.77 -57.22
CA TYR A 201 -6.67 37.11 -57.30
C TYR A 201 -5.80 37.28 -58.54
N ILE A 202 -4.99 36.28 -58.88
CA ILE A 202 -4.19 36.30 -60.12
C ILE A 202 -5.13 36.33 -61.35
N SER A 203 -6.16 35.49 -61.38
CA SER A 203 -7.13 35.48 -62.49
C SER A 203 -7.88 36.81 -62.66
N SER A 204 -8.23 37.50 -61.56
CA SER A 204 -8.90 38.81 -61.67
C SER A 204 -7.98 39.90 -62.21
N ILE A 205 -6.69 39.89 -61.82
CA ILE A 205 -5.68 40.79 -62.42
C ILE A 205 -5.56 40.56 -63.92
N PHE A 206 -5.43 39.29 -64.35
CA PHE A 206 -5.34 38.95 -65.77
C PHE A 206 -6.57 39.38 -66.56
N ASN A 207 -7.78 39.10 -66.07
CA ASN A 207 -9.02 39.49 -66.75
C ASN A 207 -9.19 41.01 -66.86
N ASN A 208 -8.80 41.76 -65.83
CA ASN A 208 -8.84 43.22 -65.88
C ASN A 208 -7.83 43.78 -66.89
N ALA A 209 -6.64 43.18 -67.01
CA ALA A 209 -5.62 43.62 -67.96
C ALA A 209 -6.03 43.42 -69.44
N ILE A 210 -6.84 42.38 -69.73
CA ILE A 210 -7.31 42.08 -71.09
C ILE A 210 -8.45 43.01 -71.55
N ASN A 211 -9.21 43.59 -70.62
CA ASN A 211 -10.37 44.46 -70.93
C ASN A 211 -10.00 45.95 -71.11
N PHE A 212 -8.71 46.28 -71.23
CA PHE A 212 -8.22 47.67 -71.39
C PHE A 212 -7.73 48.03 -72.81
N ASP A 213 -7.94 47.15 -73.79
CA ASP A 213 -7.75 47.40 -75.24
C ASP A 213 -9.12 47.55 -75.95
#